data_AF-A0A7C4F8F5-F1
#
_entry.id   AF-A0A7C4F8F5-F1
#
_cell.length_a   1.000
_cell.length_b   1.000
_cell.length_c   1.000
_cell.angle_alpha   90.00
_cell.angle_beta   90.00
_cell.angle_gamma   90.00
#
_symmetry.space_group_name_H-M   'P 1'
#
loop_
_entity.id
_entity.type
_entity.pdbx_description
1 polymer ?
#
loop_
_entity_poly.entity_id
_entity_poly.type
_entity_poly.pdbx_seq_one_letter_code
_entity_poly.pdbx_strand_id
1 'polypeptide(L)'
;MKANINKFIVVKFKHSRLIELVFHFIVLLIPLSWIYLFSRFTRLNLYRNSKMYIISKAFARGIFITRFNEDFLAGVMLPWMVYIVIPIDGLDTQPHVWIWNDYEWIFKPCKGDVVIDVGAHVGLFTLKCLKVFKVDKVVAIEPHPANYLLLKRNISLNRFQDRVLALRVAAGSRDGYAELYLSRYSHSHSLMFKYLDSINVQIATIDSLVEKLSKVDFVKIDVEGYEVEVVKGMKKTSKYV
;
A
#
# COMPACT_ATOMS: atom_id res chain seq x y z
N MET A 1 18.26 -1.82 35.18
CA MET A 1 17.02 -2.46 34.66
C MET A 1 17.22 -2.74 33.18
N LYS A 2 17.17 -4.01 32.77
CA LYS A 2 17.42 -4.46 31.39
C LYS A 2 16.18 -4.18 30.53
N ALA A 3 16.32 -3.31 29.52
CA ALA A 3 15.29 -3.13 28.50
C ALA A 3 15.43 -4.23 27.44
N ASN A 4 14.39 -5.06 27.31
CA ASN A 4 14.24 -6.01 26.21
C ASN A 4 14.00 -5.23 24.91
N ILE A 5 14.77 -5.53 23.86
CA ILE A 5 14.71 -4.85 22.55
C ILE A 5 14.48 -5.92 21.48
N ASN A 6 13.29 -5.90 20.87
CA ASN A 6 12.97 -6.55 19.60
C ASN A 6 12.67 -5.42 18.61
N LYS A 7 13.54 -5.13 17.65
CA LYS A 7 13.38 -4.03 16.68
C LYS A 7 13.93 -4.43 15.32
N PHE A 8 13.24 -4.06 14.23
CA PHE A 8 13.54 -4.57 12.88
C PHE A 8 13.26 -3.56 11.76
N ILE A 9 14.14 -3.52 10.75
CA ILE A 9 13.96 -2.80 9.47
C ILE A 9 13.70 -3.83 8.37
N VAL A 10 12.65 -3.64 7.55
CA VAL A 10 12.39 -4.47 6.36
C VAL A 10 12.54 -3.62 5.10
N VAL A 11 13.49 -4.01 4.25
CA VAL A 11 13.76 -3.39 2.94
C VAL A 11 13.45 -4.42 1.85
N LYS A 12 12.55 -4.09 0.93
CA LYS A 12 12.23 -4.94 -0.22
C LYS A 12 13.06 -4.49 -1.43
N PHE A 13 13.88 -5.39 -1.99
CA PHE A 13 14.62 -5.15 -3.23
C PHE A 13 13.85 -5.72 -4.42
N LYS A 14 13.84 -4.99 -5.55
CA LYS A 14 13.15 -5.39 -6.78
C LYS A 14 13.86 -6.58 -7.45
N HIS A 15 13.24 -7.76 -7.42
CA HIS A 15 13.71 -8.92 -8.17
C HIS A 15 13.24 -8.88 -9.64
N SER A 16 14.09 -9.38 -10.53
CA SER A 16 13.87 -9.47 -11.98
C SER A 16 12.66 -10.34 -12.36
N ARG A 17 11.97 -9.92 -13.44
CA ARG A 17 10.70 -10.37 -14.05
C ARG A 17 10.45 -11.87 -14.32
N LEU A 18 11.17 -12.81 -13.70
CA LEU A 18 11.01 -14.25 -13.99
C LEU A 18 9.88 -14.96 -13.24
N ILE A 19 9.32 -14.37 -12.17
CA ILE A 19 8.35 -15.06 -11.28
C ILE A 19 6.88 -14.79 -11.68
N GLU A 20 6.61 -13.75 -12.49
CA GLU A 20 5.23 -13.39 -12.90
C GLU A 20 4.59 -14.36 -13.91
N LEU A 21 5.40 -15.11 -14.67
CA LEU A 21 4.91 -15.97 -15.75
C LEU A 21 4.29 -17.29 -15.30
N VAL A 22 4.55 -17.74 -14.07
CA VAL A 22 4.01 -19.02 -13.55
C VAL A 22 2.62 -18.84 -12.91
N PHE A 23 2.26 -17.63 -12.47
CA PHE A 23 1.05 -17.42 -11.66
C PHE A 23 -0.26 -17.23 -12.45
N HIS A 24 -0.18 -16.88 -13.74
CA HIS A 24 -1.39 -16.78 -14.57
C HIS A 24 -2.12 -18.12 -14.80
N PHE A 25 -1.52 -19.26 -14.42
CA PHE A 25 -2.08 -20.59 -14.67
C PHE A 25 -2.84 -21.23 -13.48
N ILE A 26 -2.69 -20.75 -12.25
CA ILE A 26 -3.18 -21.49 -11.06
C ILE A 26 -4.60 -21.09 -10.61
N VAL A 27 -5.16 -19.98 -11.11
CA VAL A 27 -6.54 -19.53 -10.75
C VAL A 27 -7.64 -20.31 -11.51
N LEU A 28 -7.29 -21.19 -12.46
CA LEU A 28 -8.26 -21.90 -13.31
C LEU A 28 -8.80 -23.23 -12.74
N LEU A 29 -8.46 -23.62 -11.50
CA LEU A 29 -8.75 -24.97 -10.98
C LEU A 29 -9.80 -25.07 -9.87
N ILE A 30 -10.64 -24.05 -9.65
CA ILE A 30 -11.79 -24.15 -8.73
C ILE A 30 -13.08 -24.43 -9.53
N PRO A 31 -13.81 -25.53 -9.29
CA PRO A 31 -15.04 -25.85 -10.02
C PRO A 31 -16.14 -24.78 -9.81
N LEU A 32 -16.62 -24.22 -10.91
CA LEU A 32 -17.67 -23.17 -10.98
C LEU A 32 -19.01 -23.55 -10.29
N SER A 33 -19.27 -24.84 -10.10
CA SER A 33 -20.53 -25.36 -9.54
C SER A 33 -20.76 -25.00 -8.07
N TRP A 34 -19.70 -24.70 -7.31
CA TRP A 34 -19.81 -24.30 -5.89
C TRP A 34 -20.20 -22.83 -5.69
N ILE A 35 -20.13 -22.01 -6.74
CA ILE A 35 -20.38 -20.56 -6.68
C ILE A 35 -21.88 -20.23 -6.83
N TYR A 36 -22.70 -21.14 -7.37
CA TYR A 36 -24.03 -20.83 -7.91
C TYR A 36 -25.19 -20.80 -6.88
N LEU A 37 -24.99 -21.27 -5.65
CA LEU A 37 -26.09 -21.54 -4.70
C LEU A 37 -26.61 -20.32 -3.89
N PHE A 38 -26.01 -19.13 -3.99
CA PHE A 38 -26.31 -18.03 -3.05
C PHE A 38 -26.75 -16.66 -3.63
N SER A 39 -26.91 -16.47 -4.94
CA SER A 39 -27.21 -15.13 -5.49
C SER A 39 -28.48 -15.07 -6.32
N ARG A 40 -29.56 -14.51 -5.79
CA ARG A 40 -30.75 -14.15 -6.57
C ARG A 40 -31.17 -12.70 -6.31
N PHE A 41 -31.23 -11.93 -7.40
CA PHE A 41 -31.87 -10.62 -7.60
C PHE A 41 -31.03 -9.33 -7.42
N THR A 42 -30.40 -8.89 -8.52
CA THR A 42 -30.66 -7.61 -9.26
C THR A 42 -29.55 -7.37 -10.29
N ARG A 43 -29.90 -6.92 -11.52
CA ARG A 43 -28.96 -6.60 -12.62
C ARG A 43 -28.90 -5.08 -12.83
N LEU A 44 -27.71 -4.54 -13.04
CA LEU A 44 -27.47 -3.15 -13.42
C LEU A 44 -26.57 -3.16 -14.67
N ASN A 45 -27.06 -2.55 -15.76
CA ASN A 45 -26.34 -2.49 -17.03
C ASN A 45 -25.60 -1.14 -17.12
N LEU A 46 -24.34 -1.17 -17.55
CA LEU A 46 -23.53 0.02 -17.79
C LEU A 46 -23.05 0.03 -19.24
N TYR A 47 -23.19 1.18 -19.88
CA TYR A 47 -22.81 1.40 -21.28
C TYR A 47 -21.65 2.40 -21.37
N ARG A 48 -20.66 2.11 -22.23
CA ARG A 48 -19.63 3.06 -22.68
C ARG A 48 -19.27 2.78 -24.14
N ASN A 49 -19.24 3.82 -24.98
CA ASN A 49 -18.90 3.78 -26.42
C ASN A 49 -19.54 2.61 -27.18
N SER A 50 -20.84 2.40 -26.98
CA SER A 50 -21.64 1.38 -27.68
C SER A 50 -21.21 -0.08 -27.48
N LYS A 51 -20.30 -0.38 -26.54
CA LYS A 51 -19.91 -1.74 -26.17
C LYS A 51 -20.53 -2.14 -24.83
N MET A 52 -21.19 -3.30 -24.83
CA MET A 52 -21.78 -3.91 -23.64
C MET A 52 -20.66 -4.59 -22.83
N TYR A 53 -20.42 -4.11 -21.62
CA TYR A 53 -19.51 -4.78 -20.69
C TYR A 53 -20.35 -5.54 -19.67
N ILE A 54 -20.26 -6.87 -19.71
CA ILE A 54 -20.89 -7.72 -18.69
C ILE A 54 -20.05 -7.61 -17.42
N ILE A 55 -20.51 -6.81 -16.46
CA ILE A 55 -20.05 -6.94 -15.08
C ILE A 55 -20.76 -8.17 -14.53
N SER A 56 -20.14 -9.34 -14.62
CA SER A 56 -20.55 -10.43 -13.75
C SER A 56 -20.24 -9.95 -12.33
N LYS A 57 -21.27 -9.82 -11.49
CA LYS A 57 -21.08 -9.61 -10.05
C LYS A 57 -20.57 -10.93 -9.49
N ALA A 58 -19.30 -11.25 -9.76
CA ALA A 58 -18.62 -12.36 -9.16
C ALA A 58 -18.41 -12.00 -7.68
N PHE A 59 -19.38 -12.40 -6.86
CA PHE A 59 -19.19 -12.63 -5.44
C PHE A 59 -18.19 -13.79 -5.25
N ALA A 60 -16.94 -13.58 -5.65
CA ALA A 60 -15.81 -14.23 -5.01
C ALA A 60 -15.52 -13.32 -3.81
N ARG A 61 -15.87 -13.78 -2.60
CA ARG A 61 -15.82 -13.03 -1.33
C ARG A 61 -14.87 -11.83 -1.36
N GLY A 62 -15.45 -10.63 -1.42
CA GLY A 62 -14.75 -9.43 -1.00
C GLY A 62 -14.14 -8.52 -2.05
N ILE A 63 -14.64 -8.45 -3.29
CA ILE A 63 -14.23 -7.37 -4.22
C ILE A 63 -15.49 -6.75 -4.86
N PHE A 64 -15.65 -5.44 -4.73
CA PHE A 64 -16.72 -4.64 -5.30
C PHE A 64 -16.11 -3.53 -6.15
N ILE A 65 -16.34 -3.53 -7.46
CA ILE A 65 -15.89 -2.46 -8.34
C ILE A 65 -17.01 -1.43 -8.46
N THR A 66 -16.74 -0.17 -8.13
CA THR A 66 -17.67 0.95 -8.29
C THR A 66 -17.07 2.03 -9.17
N ARG A 67 -17.87 2.64 -10.04
CA ARG A 67 -17.44 3.76 -10.88
C ARG A 67 -17.43 5.04 -10.03
N PHE A 68 -16.36 5.83 -10.13
CA PHE A 68 -16.29 7.14 -9.50
C PHE A 68 -15.65 8.13 -10.47
N ASN A 69 -16.47 9.00 -11.06
CA ASN A 69 -16.11 9.89 -12.17
C ASN A 69 -15.69 9.13 -13.45
N GLU A 70 -14.53 9.47 -14.03
CA GLU A 70 -13.96 8.80 -15.21
C GLU A 70 -13.17 7.52 -14.87
N ASP A 71 -12.88 7.31 -13.58
CA ASP A 71 -12.09 6.19 -13.08
C ASP A 71 -12.97 5.04 -12.56
N PHE A 72 -12.43 3.82 -12.60
CA PHE A 72 -13.03 2.68 -11.90
C PHE A 72 -12.30 2.49 -10.56
N LEU A 73 -13.07 2.41 -9.49
CA LEU A 73 -12.58 2.10 -8.15
C LEU A 73 -12.85 0.64 -7.84
N ALA A 74 -11.86 -0.08 -7.33
CA ALA A 74 -12.10 -1.38 -6.72
C ALA A 74 -12.09 -1.26 -5.19
N GLY A 75 -13.14 -1.79 -4.57
CA GLY A 75 -13.41 -1.88 -3.14
C GLY A 75 -13.24 -3.31 -2.66
N VAL A 76 -12.15 -3.63 -1.95
CA VAL A 76 -11.99 -5.00 -1.41
C VAL A 76 -12.56 -5.07 0.00
N MET A 77 -13.51 -5.98 0.26
CA MET A 77 -14.02 -6.35 1.59
C MET A 77 -13.37 -7.66 2.07
N LEU A 78 -12.26 -7.54 2.79
CA LEU A 78 -11.53 -8.67 3.38
C LEU A 78 -12.24 -9.25 4.62
N PRO A 79 -11.86 -10.45 5.12
CA PRO A 79 -12.48 -11.11 6.29
C PRO A 79 -12.58 -10.25 7.57
N TRP A 80 -11.86 -9.12 7.61
CA TRP A 80 -11.72 -8.20 8.73
C TRP A 80 -12.56 -6.91 8.58
N MET A 81 -13.51 -6.87 7.63
CA MET A 81 -14.27 -5.65 7.28
C MET A 81 -13.35 -4.45 7.02
N VAL A 82 -12.36 -4.64 6.15
CA VAL A 82 -11.51 -3.55 5.66
C VAL A 82 -12.11 -3.03 4.37
N TYR A 83 -12.18 -1.72 4.21
CA TYR A 83 -12.60 -1.08 2.97
C TYR A 83 -11.39 -0.43 2.31
N ILE A 84 -11.07 -0.82 1.09
CA ILE A 84 -9.90 -0.26 0.40
C ILE A 84 -10.32 0.17 -0.98
N VAL A 85 -10.10 1.44 -1.29
CA VAL A 85 -10.21 2.01 -2.62
C VAL A 85 -8.83 1.97 -3.26
N ILE A 86 -8.71 1.22 -4.35
CA ILE A 86 -7.45 1.03 -5.09
C ILE A 86 -7.72 1.37 -6.56
N PRO A 87 -6.78 2.04 -7.26
CA PRO A 87 -6.90 2.22 -8.69
C PRO A 87 -6.77 0.86 -9.41
N ILE A 88 -7.34 0.75 -10.62
CA ILE A 88 -7.35 -0.52 -11.36
C ILE A 88 -5.93 -1.05 -11.58
N ASP A 89 -5.01 -0.16 -11.91
CA ASP A 89 -3.62 -0.46 -12.21
C ASP A 89 -2.79 -0.81 -10.96
N GLY A 90 -3.38 -0.72 -9.76
CA GLY A 90 -2.78 -1.13 -8.50
C GLY A 90 -3.48 -2.32 -7.85
N LEU A 91 -4.46 -2.96 -8.52
CA LEU A 91 -5.20 -4.10 -7.99
C LEU A 91 -4.31 -5.31 -7.65
N ASP A 92 -3.25 -5.50 -8.42
CA ASP A 92 -2.24 -6.54 -8.27
C ASP A 92 -1.42 -6.40 -6.99
N THR A 93 -1.25 -5.18 -6.45
CA THR A 93 -0.53 -4.93 -5.19
C THR A 93 -1.23 -5.54 -3.95
N GLN A 94 -2.54 -5.77 -4.03
CA GLN A 94 -3.34 -6.25 -2.91
C GLN A 94 -2.96 -7.69 -2.48
N PRO A 95 -2.85 -8.67 -3.37
CA PRO A 95 -2.28 -9.99 -3.06
C PRO A 95 -0.91 -9.95 -2.38
N HIS A 96 0.04 -9.16 -2.90
CA HIS A 96 1.38 -9.01 -2.31
C HIS A 96 1.32 -8.61 -0.84
N VAL A 97 0.46 -7.65 -0.52
CA VAL A 97 0.35 -7.15 0.86
C VAL A 97 -0.50 -8.08 1.72
N TRP A 98 -1.67 -8.54 1.29
CA TRP A 98 -2.68 -9.16 2.17
C TRP A 98 -2.78 -10.68 2.09
N ILE A 99 -2.22 -11.30 1.04
CA ILE A 99 -2.29 -12.75 0.81
C ILE A 99 -0.89 -13.35 0.94
N TRP A 100 0.07 -12.80 0.21
CA TRP A 100 1.45 -13.29 0.15
C TRP A 100 2.34 -12.74 1.24
N ASN A 101 1.89 -11.71 1.96
CA ASN A 101 2.54 -11.21 3.16
C ASN A 101 3.99 -10.78 2.91
N ASP A 102 4.27 -10.19 1.73
CA ASP A 102 5.63 -9.91 1.21
C ASP A 102 6.56 -9.17 2.20
N TYR A 103 6.00 -8.42 3.15
CA TYR A 103 6.77 -7.59 4.08
C TYR A 103 7.05 -8.25 5.43
N GLU A 104 6.45 -9.42 5.71
CA GLU A 104 6.43 -9.97 7.06
C GLU A 104 6.86 -11.44 7.18
N TRP A 105 7.59 -11.94 6.18
CA TRP A 105 8.15 -13.29 6.18
C TRP A 105 9.21 -13.48 7.28
N ILE A 106 10.08 -12.48 7.45
CA ILE A 106 11.20 -12.55 8.40
C ILE A 106 10.82 -11.89 9.72
N PHE A 107 10.26 -10.67 9.66
CA PHE A 107 9.83 -9.92 10.83
C PHE A 107 8.49 -9.27 10.57
N LYS A 108 7.60 -9.28 11.56
CA LYS A 108 6.26 -8.71 11.45
C LYS A 108 6.01 -7.66 12.54
N PRO A 109 5.22 -6.62 12.26
CA PRO A 109 4.74 -5.72 13.30
C PRO A 109 3.97 -6.48 14.39
N CYS A 110 4.14 -6.02 15.62
CA CYS A 110 3.47 -6.52 16.81
C CYS A 110 2.37 -5.57 17.29
N LYS A 111 1.47 -6.09 18.13
CA LYS A 111 0.45 -5.28 18.79
C LYS A 111 1.14 -4.23 19.67
N GLY A 112 0.76 -2.96 19.50
CA GLY A 112 1.32 -1.84 20.26
C GLY A 112 2.56 -1.16 19.64
N ASP A 113 2.98 -1.61 18.45
CA ASP A 113 4.13 -1.02 17.74
C ASP A 113 3.80 0.37 17.16
N VAL A 114 4.82 1.20 17.00
CA VAL A 114 4.79 2.40 16.16
C VAL A 114 5.51 2.09 14.86
N VAL A 115 4.76 2.14 13.76
CA VAL A 115 5.24 1.72 12.42
C VAL A 115 5.46 2.92 11.52
N ILE A 116 6.52 2.89 10.71
CA ILE A 116 6.70 3.79 9.56
C ILE A 116 6.49 2.97 8.27
N ASP A 117 5.55 3.40 7.43
CA ASP A 117 5.25 2.84 6.11
C ASP A 117 5.77 3.81 5.04
N VAL A 118 6.99 3.58 4.54
CA VAL A 118 7.62 4.40 3.51
C VAL A 118 7.25 3.86 2.13
N GLY A 119 6.68 4.73 1.29
CA GLY A 119 6.02 4.32 0.05
C GLY A 119 4.69 3.64 0.35
N ALA A 120 3.83 4.37 1.07
CA ALA A 120 2.56 3.83 1.55
C ALA A 120 1.55 3.58 0.42
N HIS A 121 1.74 4.16 -0.77
CA HIS A 121 0.84 4.07 -1.92
C HIS A 121 -0.60 4.41 -1.49
N VAL A 122 -1.57 3.51 -1.68
CA VAL A 122 -2.97 3.70 -1.23
C VAL A 122 -3.23 3.20 0.19
N GLY A 123 -2.20 2.82 0.95
CA GLY A 123 -2.29 2.46 2.36
C GLY A 123 -2.61 0.99 2.63
N LEU A 124 -2.31 0.08 1.70
CA LEU A 124 -2.56 -1.35 1.90
C LEU A 124 -1.84 -1.89 3.14
N PHE A 125 -0.54 -1.62 3.26
CA PHE A 125 0.26 -2.09 4.40
C PHE A 125 -0.08 -1.32 5.68
N THR A 126 -0.26 0.00 5.59
CA THR A 126 -0.80 0.85 6.68
C THR A 126 -2.08 0.25 7.30
N LEU A 127 -3.08 -0.09 6.48
CA LEU A 127 -4.33 -0.68 6.97
C LEU A 127 -4.12 -2.08 7.56
N LYS A 128 -3.22 -2.87 6.98
CA LYS A 128 -2.87 -4.19 7.52
C LYS A 128 -2.26 -4.10 8.91
N CYS A 129 -1.36 -3.14 9.12
CA CYS A 129 -0.76 -2.88 10.43
C CYS A 129 -1.83 -2.61 11.50
N LEU A 130 -2.84 -1.81 11.19
CA LEU A 130 -3.87 -1.43 12.15
C LEU A 130 -4.91 -2.54 12.38
N LYS A 131 -5.32 -3.24 11.32
CA LYS A 131 -6.41 -4.24 11.38
C LYS A 131 -5.91 -5.62 11.82
N VAL A 132 -4.78 -6.06 11.30
CA VAL A 132 -4.26 -7.41 11.53
C VAL A 132 -3.27 -7.40 12.69
N PHE A 133 -2.23 -6.57 12.60
CA PHE A 133 -1.16 -6.54 13.61
C PHE A 133 -1.54 -5.74 14.87
N LYS A 134 -2.58 -4.90 14.80
CA LYS A 134 -3.07 -4.08 15.91
C LYS A 134 -1.97 -3.19 16.49
N VAL A 135 -1.12 -2.64 15.62
CA VAL A 135 -0.08 -1.67 15.97
C VAL A 135 -0.72 -0.42 16.60
N ASP A 136 0.01 0.33 17.42
CA ASP A 136 -0.50 1.51 18.10
C ASP A 136 -0.73 2.69 17.13
N LYS A 137 0.27 2.98 16.31
CA LYS A 137 0.31 4.13 15.39
C LYS A 137 1.07 3.80 14.11
N VAL A 138 0.68 4.44 13.01
CA VAL A 138 1.40 4.38 11.73
C VAL A 138 1.75 5.78 11.24
N VAL A 139 2.99 6.01 10.81
CA VAL A 139 3.36 7.15 9.97
C VAL A 139 3.45 6.66 8.52
N ALA A 140 2.52 7.10 7.68
CA ALA A 140 2.40 6.67 6.29
C ALA A 140 2.93 7.77 5.37
N ILE A 141 3.96 7.47 4.58
CA ILE A 141 4.69 8.43 3.75
C ILE A 141 4.42 8.10 2.28
N GLU A 142 3.76 9.02 1.57
CA GLU A 142 3.41 8.87 0.15
C GLU A 142 3.55 10.22 -0.59
N PRO A 143 4.52 10.37 -1.51
CA PRO A 143 4.76 11.64 -2.18
C PRO A 143 3.76 11.97 -3.29
N HIS A 144 3.19 10.97 -3.98
CA HIS A 144 2.35 11.22 -5.15
C HIS A 144 0.97 11.74 -4.73
N PRO A 145 0.51 12.91 -5.22
CA PRO A 145 -0.73 13.53 -4.75
C PRO A 145 -1.98 12.65 -4.88
N ALA A 146 -2.15 11.93 -5.99
CA ALA A 146 -3.32 11.09 -6.19
C ALA A 146 -3.32 9.86 -5.26
N ASN A 147 -2.17 9.22 -5.10
CA ASN A 147 -1.99 8.08 -4.18
C ASN A 147 -2.23 8.53 -2.73
N TYR A 148 -1.68 9.69 -2.35
CA TYR A 148 -1.88 10.28 -1.04
C TYR A 148 -3.36 10.56 -0.72
N LEU A 149 -4.13 11.05 -1.69
CA LEU A 149 -5.58 11.25 -1.51
C LEU A 149 -6.32 9.94 -1.29
N LEU A 150 -5.97 8.89 -2.03
CA LEU A 150 -6.53 7.54 -1.84
C LEU A 150 -6.12 6.94 -0.49
N LEU A 151 -4.87 7.08 -0.07
CA LEU A 151 -4.39 6.72 1.25
C LEU A 151 -5.24 7.37 2.36
N LYS A 152 -5.42 8.69 2.31
CA LYS A 152 -6.26 9.42 3.28
C LYS A 152 -7.69 8.92 3.28
N ARG A 153 -8.26 8.68 2.11
CA ARG A 153 -9.62 8.14 1.97
C ARG A 153 -9.72 6.75 2.63
N ASN A 154 -8.76 5.88 2.36
CA ASN A 154 -8.72 4.53 2.92
C ASN A 154 -8.56 4.54 4.44
N ILE A 155 -7.71 5.41 4.98
CA ILE A 155 -7.61 5.65 6.43
C ILE A 155 -8.97 6.06 6.99
N SER A 156 -9.65 7.02 6.35
CA SER A 156 -10.94 7.54 6.80
C SER A 156 -12.07 6.52 6.73
N LEU A 157 -12.15 5.74 5.66
CA LEU A 157 -13.15 4.69 5.49
C LEU A 157 -13.06 3.62 6.57
N ASN A 158 -11.85 3.40 7.11
CA ASN A 158 -11.61 2.42 8.17
C ASN A 158 -11.55 3.04 9.58
N ARG A 159 -11.84 4.34 9.72
CA ARG A 159 -11.88 5.07 11.00
C ARG A 159 -10.55 5.06 11.76
N PHE A 160 -9.44 5.28 11.06
CA PHE A 160 -8.10 5.29 11.64
C PHE A 160 -7.40 6.65 11.63
N GLN A 161 -8.13 7.74 11.42
CA GLN A 161 -7.57 9.09 11.32
C GLN A 161 -6.73 9.48 12.55
N ASP A 162 -7.15 9.04 13.74
CA ASP A 162 -6.46 9.36 15.01
C ASP A 162 -5.19 8.52 15.25
N ARG A 163 -5.00 7.45 14.46
CA ARG A 163 -3.89 6.49 14.61
C ARG A 163 -2.92 6.51 13.44
N VAL A 164 -3.20 7.29 12.40
CA VAL A 164 -2.34 7.39 11.22
C VAL A 164 -1.97 8.83 10.93
N LEU A 165 -0.66 9.11 10.95
CA LEU A 165 -0.11 10.35 10.42
C LEU A 165 0.26 10.14 8.95
N ALA A 166 -0.57 10.62 8.03
CA ALA A 166 -0.32 10.54 6.60
C ALA A 166 0.42 11.79 6.10
N LEU A 167 1.63 11.61 5.57
CA LEU A 167 2.52 12.68 5.12
C LEU A 167 2.69 12.63 3.60
N ARG A 168 2.40 13.75 2.92
CA ARG A 168 2.62 13.93 1.48
C ARG A 168 4.03 14.43 1.21
N VAL A 169 5.00 13.53 1.39
CA VAL A 169 6.44 13.80 1.32
C VAL A 169 7.14 12.53 0.84
N ALA A 170 8.27 12.67 0.16
CA ALA A 170 9.16 11.54 -0.10
C ALA A 170 10.15 11.37 1.06
N ALA A 171 10.58 10.14 1.31
CA ALA A 171 11.69 9.90 2.23
C ALA A 171 13.02 9.85 1.45
N GLY A 172 14.09 10.41 2.01
CA GLY A 172 15.42 10.35 1.41
C GLY A 172 16.53 10.77 2.36
N SER A 173 17.71 11.04 1.81
CA SER A 173 18.91 11.31 2.60
C SER A 173 19.07 12.76 3.07
N ARG A 174 18.17 13.66 2.64
CA ARG A 174 18.15 15.08 3.00
C ARG A 174 16.75 15.68 2.90
N ASP A 175 16.56 16.80 3.59
CA ASP A 175 15.35 17.62 3.48
C ASP A 175 15.42 18.56 2.27
N GLY A 176 14.28 18.86 1.66
CA GLY A 176 14.17 19.81 0.55
C GLY A 176 13.11 19.41 -0.47
N TYR A 177 13.48 19.48 -1.75
CA TYR A 177 12.63 19.09 -2.87
C TYR A 177 13.35 18.10 -3.77
N ALA A 178 12.59 17.21 -4.40
CA ALA A 178 13.09 16.23 -5.35
C ALA A 178 12.09 16.00 -6.48
N GLU A 179 12.61 15.60 -7.63
CA GLU A 179 11.80 15.23 -8.78
C GLU A 179 11.33 13.78 -8.64
N LEU A 180 10.00 13.59 -8.56
CA LEU A 180 9.37 12.28 -8.60
C LEU A 180 8.96 11.96 -10.04
N TYR A 181 9.55 10.92 -10.61
CA TYR A 181 9.23 10.46 -11.95
C TYR A 181 7.99 9.56 -11.94
N LEU A 182 7.08 9.81 -12.87
CA LEU A 182 5.77 9.16 -12.93
C LEU A 182 5.78 7.96 -13.89
N SER A 183 5.79 6.75 -13.33
CA SER A 183 5.47 5.52 -14.07
C SER A 183 4.04 5.51 -14.62
N ARG A 184 3.82 4.69 -15.64
CA ARG A 184 2.48 4.31 -16.14
C ARG A 184 1.61 3.65 -15.06
N TYR A 185 2.23 3.00 -14.09
CA TYR A 185 1.55 2.31 -12.99
C TYR A 185 1.70 3.11 -11.70
N SER A 186 0.57 3.35 -11.02
CA SER A 186 0.47 4.19 -9.82
C SER A 186 1.33 3.72 -8.65
N HIS A 187 1.64 2.42 -8.58
CA HIS A 187 2.48 1.82 -7.54
C HIS A 187 3.99 1.93 -7.81
N SER A 188 4.42 2.40 -8.99
CA SER A 188 5.83 2.38 -9.42
C SER A 188 6.44 3.76 -9.72
N HIS A 189 5.90 4.84 -9.15
CA HIS A 189 6.57 6.14 -9.19
C HIS A 189 7.89 6.08 -8.40
N SER A 190 8.94 6.76 -8.88
CA SER A 190 10.30 6.63 -8.32
C SER A 190 11.04 7.96 -8.34
N LEU A 191 11.88 8.19 -7.32
CA LEU A 191 12.87 9.29 -7.32
C LEU A 191 14.15 8.94 -8.11
N MET A 192 14.32 7.68 -8.52
CA MET A 192 15.52 7.20 -9.20
C MET A 192 15.29 6.91 -10.68
N PHE A 193 14.20 6.19 -11.01
CA PHE A 193 13.95 5.73 -12.37
C PHE A 193 13.20 6.80 -13.17
N LYS A 194 13.87 7.35 -14.19
CA LYS A 194 13.30 8.41 -15.03
C LYS A 194 12.20 7.87 -15.95
N TYR A 195 11.10 8.62 -16.02
CA TYR A 195 9.99 8.42 -16.95
C TYR A 195 9.76 9.70 -17.76
N LEU A 196 8.76 9.70 -18.64
CA LEU A 196 8.44 10.85 -19.49
C LEU A 196 7.92 12.05 -18.69
N ASP A 197 7.15 11.78 -17.63
CA ASP A 197 6.55 12.79 -16.78
C ASP A 197 7.18 12.80 -15.39
N SER A 198 7.18 13.98 -14.76
CA SER A 198 7.65 14.15 -13.39
C SER A 198 6.87 15.25 -12.67
N ILE A 199 6.92 15.22 -11.34
CA ILE A 199 6.42 16.29 -10.49
C ILE A 199 7.46 16.61 -9.41
N ASN A 200 7.50 17.88 -8.98
CA ASN A 200 8.32 18.27 -7.86
C ASN A 200 7.59 17.97 -6.54
N VAL A 201 8.24 17.24 -5.64
CA VAL A 201 7.69 16.85 -4.34
C VAL A 201 8.63 17.26 -3.21
N GLN A 202 8.07 17.50 -2.03
CA GLN A 202 8.89 17.66 -0.84
C GLN A 202 9.58 16.33 -0.51
N ILE A 203 10.84 16.39 -0.11
CA ILE A 203 11.59 15.25 0.42
C ILE A 203 12.10 15.58 1.81
N ALA A 204 12.15 14.57 2.67
CA ALA A 204 12.63 14.70 4.04
C ALA A 204 13.33 13.42 4.52
N THR A 205 14.23 13.57 5.48
CA THR A 205 14.82 12.43 6.19
C THR A 205 13.78 11.77 7.09
N ILE A 206 13.87 10.44 7.27
CA ILE A 206 12.99 9.75 8.24
C ILE A 206 13.18 10.34 9.64
N ASP A 207 14.44 10.65 10.02
CA ASP A 207 14.76 11.27 11.30
C ASP A 207 14.00 12.58 11.54
N SER A 208 13.86 13.44 10.53
CA SER A 208 13.13 14.71 10.66
C SER A 208 11.61 14.51 10.68
N LEU A 209 11.09 13.56 9.91
CA LEU A 209 9.65 13.24 9.87
C LEU A 209 9.12 12.65 11.18
N VAL A 210 9.96 11.97 11.97
CA VAL A 210 9.55 11.28 13.19
C VAL A 210 10.14 11.85 14.48
N GLU A 211 10.76 13.03 14.41
CA GLU A 211 11.43 13.67 15.56
C GLU A 211 10.53 13.78 16.81
N LYS A 212 9.22 13.99 16.62
CA LYS A 212 8.24 14.13 17.70
C LYS A 212 7.71 12.78 18.23
N LEU A 213 8.11 11.66 17.66
CA LEU A 213 7.70 10.34 18.16
C LEU A 213 8.61 9.91 19.31
N SER A 214 7.99 9.34 20.34
CA SER A 214 8.73 8.78 21.48
C SER A 214 9.43 7.46 21.15
N LYS A 215 8.95 6.72 20.13
CA LYS A 215 9.53 5.46 19.66
C LYS A 215 9.15 5.15 18.22
N VAL A 216 9.94 4.29 17.60
CA VAL A 216 9.68 3.62 16.32
C VAL A 216 10.09 2.17 16.50
N ASP A 217 9.18 1.23 16.23
CA ASP A 217 9.38 -0.20 16.46
C ASP A 217 9.57 -0.97 15.14
N PHE A 218 8.98 -0.47 14.04
CA PHE A 218 9.06 -1.11 12.72
C PHE A 218 9.11 -0.08 11.60
N VAL A 219 9.97 -0.31 10.60
CA VAL A 219 10.04 0.51 9.38
C VAL A 219 9.96 -0.40 8.15
N LYS A 220 8.93 -0.19 7.33
CA LYS A 220 8.81 -0.78 5.99
C LYS A 220 9.27 0.24 4.96
N ILE A 221 10.15 -0.18 4.04
CA ILE A 221 10.64 0.66 2.94
C ILE A 221 10.38 -0.04 1.62
N ASP A 222 9.56 0.60 0.77
CA ASP A 222 9.26 0.18 -0.60
C ASP A 222 9.08 1.44 -1.45
N VAL A 223 10.18 1.95 -2.04
CA VAL A 223 10.23 3.25 -2.73
C VAL A 223 10.78 3.14 -4.15
N GLU A 224 10.65 1.95 -4.73
CA GLU A 224 10.95 1.66 -6.12
C GLU A 224 12.36 2.10 -6.55
N GLY A 225 13.37 1.59 -5.84
CA GLY A 225 14.80 1.74 -6.17
C GLY A 225 15.53 2.82 -5.36
N TYR A 226 14.81 3.63 -4.59
CA TYR A 226 15.42 4.71 -3.77
C TYR A 226 15.70 4.30 -2.31
N GLU A 227 15.67 3.00 -2.00
CA GLU A 227 15.71 2.48 -0.62
C GLU A 227 17.00 2.87 0.10
N VAL A 228 18.14 2.82 -0.59
CA VAL A 228 19.45 3.16 -0.02
C VAL A 228 19.48 4.61 0.48
N GLU A 229 18.87 5.53 -0.25
CA GLU A 229 18.84 6.95 0.14
C GLU A 229 17.88 7.18 1.32
N VAL A 230 16.77 6.45 1.39
CA VAL A 230 15.90 6.44 2.58
C VAL A 230 16.68 5.98 3.80
N VAL A 231 17.41 4.87 3.70
CA VAL A 231 18.22 4.33 4.81
C VAL A 231 19.31 5.32 5.25
N LYS A 232 19.96 6.02 4.32
CA LYS A 232 20.92 7.10 4.65
C LYS A 232 20.28 8.25 5.42
N GLY A 233 18.98 8.49 5.25
CA GLY A 233 18.18 9.46 5.99
C GLY A 233 17.69 8.98 7.37
N MET A 234 18.03 7.76 7.77
CA MET A 234 17.63 7.16 9.06
C MET A 234 18.80 7.13 10.05
N LYS A 235 19.63 8.17 10.17
CA LYS A 235 20.87 8.09 10.96
C LYS A 235 20.61 7.94 12.46
N LYS A 236 19.56 8.60 12.97
CA LYS A 236 19.12 8.44 14.35
C LYS A 236 18.22 7.23 14.46
N THR A 237 17.23 7.09 13.58
CA THR A 237 16.29 5.97 13.60
C THR A 237 17.02 4.64 13.55
N SER A 238 17.96 4.41 12.62
CA SER A 238 18.75 3.17 12.49
C SER A 238 19.70 2.89 13.65
N LYS A 239 20.11 3.88 14.45
CA LYS A 239 20.88 3.62 15.68
C LYS A 239 20.03 2.95 16.76
N TYR A 240 18.72 3.03 16.61
CA TYR A 240 17.77 2.44 17.53
C TYR A 240 17.04 1.24 16.94
N VAL A 241 17.32 0.82 15.70
CA VAL A 241 16.74 -0.38 15.07
C VAL A 241 17.79 -1.45 14.87
#